data_AF-A0A815WZ65-F1
#
_entry.id   AF-A0A815WZ65-F1
#
_cell.length_a   1.000
_cell.length_b   1.000
_cell.length_c   1.000
_cell.angle_alpha   90.00
_cell.angle_beta   90.00
_cell.angle_gamma   90.00
#
_symmetry.space_group_name_H-M   'P 1'
#
loop_
_entity.id
_entity.type
_entity.pdbx_description
1 polymer ?
#
loop_
_entity_poly.entity_id
_entity_poly.type
_entity_poly.pdbx_seq_one_letter_code
_entity_poly.pdbx_strand_id
1 'polypeptide(L)'
;FFRPAEATDKEVLKILYGNGCSASIGYSTNYQKTLNLQQSGCFHNGIIQHELTHVLGFFHEQSRPDRDSFITVNHANINPGQIHNFEKHAWGVDVEYQDTSYDYGSLMHYDRNSFSINGKPTITPIQNNVVIGQREKLSSTDILEIRRYYGC
;
A
#
# COMPACT_ATOMS: atom_id res chain seq x y z
N PHE A 1 18.96 0.86 1.89
CA PHE A 1 19.25 -0.57 2.10
C PHE A 1 18.76 -0.97 3.48
N PHE A 2 18.30 -2.21 3.69
CA PHE A 2 17.97 -2.73 5.03
C PHE A 2 19.18 -3.45 5.62
N ARG A 3 19.40 -3.31 6.93
CA ARG A 3 20.40 -4.09 7.69
C ARG A 3 19.85 -4.47 9.06
N PRO A 4 20.39 -5.53 9.70
CA PRO A 4 20.14 -5.78 11.11
C PRO A 4 20.44 -4.54 11.95
N ALA A 5 19.59 -4.31 12.95
CA ALA A 5 19.77 -3.21 13.88
C ALA A 5 20.96 -3.45 14.81
N GLU A 6 21.72 -2.42 15.08
CA GLU A 6 22.80 -2.37 16.05
C GLU A 6 22.36 -1.59 17.30
N ALA A 7 23.05 -1.77 18.42
CA ALA A 7 22.70 -1.11 19.68
C ALA A 7 22.76 0.43 19.61
N THR A 8 23.49 0.98 18.64
CA THR A 8 23.62 2.43 18.40
C THR A 8 22.49 3.00 17.54
N ASP A 9 21.67 2.16 16.91
CA ASP A 9 20.57 2.63 16.08
C ASP A 9 19.44 3.14 16.95
N LYS A 10 19.08 4.40 16.74
CA LYS A 10 17.96 5.03 17.44
C LYS A 10 16.63 4.65 16.82
N GLU A 11 16.60 4.51 15.49
CA GLU A 11 15.40 4.32 14.71
C GLU A 11 15.45 2.97 14.00
N VAL A 12 14.62 2.04 14.45
CA VAL A 12 14.61 0.64 13.98
C VAL A 12 13.21 0.22 13.57
N LEU A 13 13.11 -0.58 12.52
CA LEU A 13 11.88 -1.28 12.18
C LEU A 13 11.77 -2.55 13.04
N LYS A 14 10.74 -2.66 13.88
CA LYS A 14 10.48 -3.89 14.65
C LYS A 14 9.59 -4.84 13.85
N ILE A 15 10.08 -6.05 13.60
CA ILE A 15 9.31 -7.11 12.96
C ILE A 15 8.52 -7.86 14.04
N LEU A 16 7.21 -7.97 13.85
CA LEU A 16 6.25 -8.61 14.75
C LEU A 16 5.55 -9.76 14.03
N TYR A 17 5.02 -10.72 14.80
CA TYR A 17 4.35 -11.92 14.28
C TYR A 17 2.93 -12.07 14.84
N GLY A 18 2.18 -10.98 14.88
CA GLY A 18 0.76 -10.96 15.28
C GLY A 18 -0.19 -11.37 14.15
N ASN A 19 -1.48 -11.09 14.32
CA ASN A 19 -2.51 -11.38 13.32
C ASN A 19 -2.52 -10.34 12.19
N GLY A 20 -2.73 -10.78 10.95
CA GLY A 20 -2.74 -9.97 9.74
C GLY A 20 -1.36 -9.56 9.23
N CYS A 21 -1.35 -8.87 8.09
CA CYS A 21 -0.18 -8.23 7.52
C CYS A 21 -0.39 -6.73 7.62
N SER A 22 0.57 -6.00 8.20
CA SER A 22 0.49 -4.55 8.30
C SER A 22 1.84 -3.91 8.58
N ALA A 23 2.00 -2.65 8.19
CA ALA A 23 3.20 -1.88 8.47
C ALA A 23 2.90 -0.43 8.85
N SER A 24 3.82 0.17 9.60
CA SER A 24 3.88 1.62 9.75
C SER A 24 4.20 2.27 8.41
N ILE A 25 3.56 3.40 8.10
CA ILE A 25 3.83 4.14 6.87
C ILE A 25 4.94 5.17 7.11
N GLY A 26 6.03 5.03 6.36
CA GLY A 26 7.14 5.98 6.33
C GLY A 26 7.86 6.21 7.66
N TYR A 27 8.80 7.15 7.65
CA TYR A 27 9.56 7.55 8.82
C TYR A 27 8.77 8.49 9.75
N SER A 28 8.93 8.33 11.06
CA SER A 28 8.54 9.33 12.07
C SER A 28 9.18 8.97 13.42
N THR A 29 9.46 9.99 14.21
CA THR A 29 10.05 9.89 15.56
C THR A 29 9.00 9.78 16.66
N ASN A 30 7.72 9.90 16.33
CA ASN A 30 6.64 9.99 17.31
C ASN A 30 6.19 8.62 17.83
N TYR A 31 6.52 7.55 17.12
CA TYR A 31 6.12 6.19 17.47
C TYR A 31 7.09 5.15 16.89
N GLN A 32 7.16 4.00 17.55
CA GLN A 32 7.95 2.85 17.11
C GLN A 32 7.43 2.32 15.78
N LYS A 33 8.30 2.20 14.78
CA LYS A 33 7.98 1.60 13.48
C LYS A 33 7.90 0.09 13.58
N THR A 34 6.84 -0.47 13.02
CA THR A 34 6.55 -1.90 13.06
C THR A 34 6.23 -2.43 11.66
N LEU A 35 6.62 -3.69 11.45
CA LEU A 35 6.23 -4.54 10.34
C LEU A 35 5.65 -5.82 10.94
N ASN A 36 4.35 -6.00 10.86
CA ASN A 36 3.65 -7.18 11.37
C ASN A 36 3.42 -8.18 10.23
N LEU A 37 3.93 -9.39 10.41
CA LEU A 37 3.80 -10.48 9.46
C LEU A 37 3.24 -11.71 10.18
N GLN A 38 1.95 -11.97 10.03
CA GLN A 38 1.37 -13.23 10.48
C GLN A 38 2.08 -14.41 9.82
N GLN A 39 2.56 -15.35 10.64
CA GLN A 39 3.32 -16.51 10.16
C GLN A 39 2.55 -17.32 9.10
N SER A 40 1.26 -17.49 9.30
CA SER A 40 0.36 -18.01 8.27
C SER A 40 -0.15 -16.87 7.39
N GLY A 41 0.15 -16.91 6.09
CA GLY A 41 -0.47 -16.05 5.09
C GLY A 41 0.30 -14.76 4.73
N CYS A 42 1.19 -14.24 5.58
CA CYS A 42 1.99 -13.05 5.22
C CYS A 42 3.39 -13.38 4.69
N PHE A 43 3.87 -14.62 4.87
CA PHE A 43 5.21 -15.07 4.45
C PHE A 43 5.25 -15.41 2.95
N HIS A 44 4.82 -14.45 2.13
CA HIS A 44 4.90 -14.49 0.68
C HIS A 44 5.69 -13.29 0.18
N ASN A 45 6.59 -13.50 -0.79
CA ASN A 45 7.52 -12.45 -1.23
C ASN A 45 6.83 -11.15 -1.64
N GLY A 46 5.69 -11.21 -2.35
CA GLY A 46 4.96 -9.99 -2.74
C GLY A 46 4.23 -9.31 -1.58
N ILE A 47 3.77 -10.06 -0.58
CA ILE A 47 3.17 -9.46 0.63
C ILE A 47 4.25 -8.77 1.47
N ILE A 48 5.40 -9.43 1.68
CA ILE A 48 6.52 -8.80 2.39
C ILE A 48 6.98 -7.54 1.67
N GLN A 49 7.06 -7.57 0.33
CA GLN A 49 7.37 -6.37 -0.46
C GLN A 49 6.31 -5.28 -0.28
N HIS A 50 5.02 -5.61 -0.32
CA HIS A 50 3.92 -4.65 -0.10
C HIS A 50 4.07 -3.93 1.25
N GLU A 51 4.25 -4.70 2.34
CA GLU A 51 4.40 -4.13 3.67
C GLU A 51 5.70 -3.31 3.82
N LEU A 52 6.80 -3.75 3.20
CA LEU A 52 8.03 -2.96 3.16
C LEU A 52 7.87 -1.67 2.35
N THR A 53 7.07 -1.67 1.29
CA THR A 53 6.76 -0.46 0.51
C THR A 53 5.98 0.56 1.35
N HIS A 54 5.08 0.12 2.24
CA HIS A 54 4.51 1.00 3.27
C HIS A 54 5.58 1.58 4.20
N VAL A 55 6.51 0.75 4.70
CA VAL A 55 7.63 1.24 5.53
C VAL A 55 8.44 2.31 4.81
N LEU A 56 8.60 2.20 3.49
CA LEU A 56 9.29 3.19 2.66
C LEU A 56 8.52 4.50 2.48
N GLY A 57 7.25 4.57 2.86
CA GLY A 57 6.43 5.79 2.85
C GLY A 57 5.29 5.81 1.83
N PHE A 58 5.02 4.69 1.16
CA PHE A 58 4.02 4.65 0.09
C PHE A 58 2.65 4.21 0.62
N PHE A 59 1.62 4.94 0.20
CA PHE A 59 0.23 4.59 0.47
C PHE A 59 -0.30 3.62 -0.58
N HIS A 60 -1.55 3.19 -0.41
CA HIS A 60 -2.21 2.37 -1.42
C HIS A 60 -2.54 3.16 -2.69
N GLU A 61 -2.41 2.51 -3.84
CA GLU A 61 -2.62 3.13 -5.16
C GLU A 61 -4.05 3.66 -5.33
N GLN A 62 -5.07 2.94 -4.81
CA GLN A 62 -6.46 3.42 -4.84
C GLN A 62 -6.73 4.65 -3.96
N SER A 63 -5.79 5.05 -3.12
CA SER A 63 -5.90 6.26 -2.29
C SER A 63 -5.25 7.48 -2.95
N ARG A 64 -4.71 7.36 -4.17
CA ARG A 64 -4.19 8.51 -4.91
C ARG A 64 -5.25 9.60 -5.10
N PRO A 65 -4.87 10.90 -5.09
CA PRO A 65 -5.82 11.99 -5.26
C PRO A 65 -6.56 11.98 -6.61
N ASP A 66 -5.91 11.45 -7.67
CA ASP A 66 -6.41 11.35 -9.05
C ASP A 66 -7.15 10.03 -9.36
N ARG A 67 -7.30 9.12 -8.38
CA ARG A 67 -7.83 7.76 -8.59
C ARG A 67 -9.22 7.70 -9.25
N ASP A 68 -10.07 8.71 -9.06
CA ASP A 68 -11.43 8.73 -9.62
C ASP A 68 -11.45 8.88 -11.16
N SER A 69 -10.32 9.22 -11.79
CA SER A 69 -10.17 9.15 -13.25
C SER A 69 -9.85 7.75 -13.78
N PHE A 70 -9.58 6.79 -12.88
CA PHE A 70 -9.11 5.43 -13.23
C PHE A 70 -10.00 4.33 -12.65
N ILE A 71 -10.58 4.54 -11.48
CA ILE A 71 -11.42 3.57 -10.79
C ILE A 71 -12.70 4.23 -10.25
N THR A 72 -13.74 3.41 -10.07
CA THR A 72 -14.92 3.75 -9.29
C THR A 72 -14.88 2.98 -7.97
N VAL A 73 -15.05 3.69 -6.86
CA VAL A 73 -15.21 3.11 -5.53
C VAL A 73 -16.70 2.92 -5.24
N ASN A 74 -17.13 1.66 -5.11
CA ASN A 74 -18.53 1.29 -4.90
C ASN A 74 -18.85 1.28 -3.39
N HIS A 75 -19.05 2.46 -2.80
CA HIS A 75 -19.25 2.62 -1.35
C HIS A 75 -20.36 1.74 -0.75
N ALA A 76 -21.43 1.46 -1.50
CA ALA A 76 -22.52 0.59 -1.06
C ALA A 76 -22.10 -0.88 -0.83
N ASN A 77 -20.96 -1.32 -1.38
CA ASN A 77 -20.43 -2.67 -1.21
C ASN A 77 -19.35 -2.76 -0.12
N ILE A 78 -18.91 -1.63 0.44
CA ILE A 78 -17.81 -1.57 1.42
C ILE A 78 -18.34 -1.81 2.83
N ASN A 79 -17.58 -2.52 3.64
CA ASN A 79 -17.87 -2.62 5.07
C ASN A 79 -17.87 -1.22 5.70
N PRO A 80 -18.98 -0.77 6.34
CA PRO A 80 -19.05 0.57 6.93
C PRO A 80 -17.88 0.89 7.86
N GLY A 81 -17.36 -0.09 8.60
CA GLY A 81 -16.19 0.08 9.47
C GLY A 81 -14.85 0.22 8.75
N GLN A 82 -14.81 0.06 7.42
CA GLN A 82 -13.62 0.02 6.57
C GLN A 82 -13.62 1.11 5.49
N ILE A 83 -14.59 2.04 5.50
CA ILE A 83 -14.71 3.13 4.51
C ILE A 83 -13.46 4.00 4.47
N HIS A 84 -12.84 4.25 5.63
CA HIS A 84 -11.62 5.06 5.77
C HIS A 84 -10.46 4.54 4.91
N ASN A 85 -10.39 3.23 4.62
CA ASN A 85 -9.35 2.65 3.76
C ASN A 85 -9.46 3.04 2.27
N PHE A 86 -10.56 3.69 1.88
CA PHE A 86 -10.83 4.15 0.52
C PHE A 86 -10.80 5.68 0.43
N GLU A 87 -10.43 6.37 1.50
CA GLU A 87 -10.21 7.81 1.48
C GLU A 87 -9.02 8.15 0.58
N LYS A 88 -9.13 9.30 -0.10
CA LYS A 88 -8.06 9.82 -0.94
C LYS A 88 -7.13 10.67 -0.07
N HIS A 89 -5.85 10.58 -0.39
CA HIS A 89 -4.85 11.53 0.09
C HIS A 89 -4.91 12.84 -0.69
N ALA A 90 -4.15 13.83 -0.23
CA ALA A 90 -3.97 15.11 -0.92
C ALA A 90 -2.52 15.31 -1.41
N TRP A 91 -2.38 15.77 -2.65
CA TRP A 91 -1.08 16.13 -3.23
C TRP A 91 -0.40 17.23 -2.40
N GLY A 92 0.89 17.06 -2.13
CA GLY A 92 1.71 18.04 -1.40
C GLY A 92 1.41 18.12 0.10
N VAL A 93 0.51 17.28 0.62
CA VAL A 93 0.24 17.14 2.06
C VAL A 93 0.67 15.76 2.53
N ASP A 94 0.06 14.72 1.97
CA ASP A 94 0.33 13.33 2.36
C ASP A 94 1.16 12.59 1.31
N VAL A 95 0.98 12.95 0.03
CA VAL A 95 1.60 12.28 -1.12
C VAL A 95 2.21 13.29 -2.07
N GLU A 96 3.40 12.97 -2.59
CA GLU A 96 4.04 13.75 -3.64
C GLU A 96 3.67 13.23 -5.01
N TYR A 97 3.43 14.14 -5.96
CA TYR A 97 3.25 13.75 -7.35
C TYR A 97 4.60 13.30 -7.92
N GLN A 98 4.78 12.00 -8.08
CA GLN A 98 6.02 11.40 -8.56
C GLN A 98 6.18 11.44 -10.09
N ASP A 99 5.36 12.21 -10.81
CA ASP A 99 5.31 12.25 -12.29
C ASP A 99 5.12 10.86 -12.93
N THR A 100 4.18 10.11 -12.37
CA THR A 100 3.78 8.76 -12.78
C THR A 100 2.28 8.73 -13.05
N SER A 101 1.89 7.94 -14.06
CA SER A 101 0.47 7.60 -14.29
C SER A 101 -0.01 6.60 -13.24
N TYR A 102 -1.33 6.59 -13.00
CA TYR A 102 -1.99 5.60 -12.16
C TYR A 102 -1.69 4.17 -12.62
N ASP A 103 -1.27 3.31 -11.70
CA ASP A 103 -0.83 1.95 -12.00
C ASP A 103 -1.77 0.89 -11.42
N TYR A 104 -2.67 0.38 -12.26
CA TYR A 104 -3.53 -0.75 -11.90
C TYR A 104 -2.76 -2.02 -11.49
N GLY A 105 -1.53 -2.19 -12.00
CA GLY A 105 -0.64 -3.31 -11.70
C GLY A 105 0.21 -3.10 -10.46
N SER A 106 0.10 -1.95 -9.78
CA SER A 106 0.86 -1.64 -8.58
C SER A 106 0.64 -2.73 -7.52
N LEU A 107 1.73 -3.12 -6.86
CA LEU A 107 1.67 -4.01 -5.71
C LEU A 107 0.88 -3.38 -4.55
N MET A 108 0.78 -2.05 -4.54
CA MET A 108 0.06 -1.25 -3.55
C MET A 108 -1.42 -1.07 -3.87
N HIS A 109 -1.91 -1.60 -5.00
CA HIS A 109 -3.32 -1.50 -5.35
C HIS A 109 -4.14 -2.59 -4.62
N TYR A 110 -5.31 -2.23 -4.08
CA TYR A 110 -6.30 -3.19 -3.58
C TYR A 110 -6.87 -4.07 -4.69
N ASP A 111 -7.34 -5.25 -4.32
CA ASP A 111 -8.12 -6.10 -5.22
C ASP A 111 -9.56 -5.56 -5.37
N ARG A 112 -10.33 -6.13 -6.30
CA ARG A 112 -11.69 -5.69 -6.62
C ARG A 112 -12.67 -5.80 -5.45
N ASN A 113 -12.43 -6.72 -4.53
CA ASN A 113 -13.36 -7.15 -3.49
C ASN A 113 -12.85 -6.83 -2.08
N SER A 114 -11.72 -6.12 -1.95
CA SER A 114 -11.17 -5.72 -0.66
C SER A 114 -12.25 -5.05 0.20
N PHE A 115 -12.42 -5.54 1.43
CA PHE A 115 -13.42 -5.08 2.40
C PHE A 115 -14.89 -5.13 1.95
N SER A 116 -15.24 -5.99 0.98
CA SER A 116 -16.62 -6.19 0.55
C SER A 116 -17.50 -6.82 1.63
N ILE A 117 -18.74 -6.33 1.79
CA ILE A 117 -19.75 -6.93 2.68
C ILE A 117 -20.67 -7.94 2.02
N ASN A 118 -20.73 -7.93 0.69
CA ASN A 118 -21.75 -8.64 -0.07
C ASN A 118 -21.15 -9.45 -1.23
N GLY A 119 -19.82 -9.62 -1.24
CA GLY A 119 -19.08 -10.32 -2.29
C GLY A 119 -19.06 -9.57 -3.63
N LYS A 120 -19.67 -8.38 -3.75
CA LYS A 120 -19.61 -7.55 -4.95
C LYS A 120 -18.37 -6.66 -4.92
N PRO A 121 -17.87 -6.21 -6.09
CA PRO A 121 -16.69 -5.37 -6.15
C PRO A 121 -16.84 -4.06 -5.38
N THR A 122 -15.86 -3.72 -4.54
CA THR A 122 -15.68 -2.40 -3.92
C THR A 122 -14.90 -1.46 -4.83
N ILE A 123 -14.07 -1.99 -5.74
CA ILE A 123 -13.33 -1.20 -6.74
C ILE A 123 -13.61 -1.74 -8.15
N THR A 124 -13.99 -0.85 -9.06
CA THR A 124 -14.17 -1.15 -10.49
C THR A 124 -13.26 -0.27 -11.33
N PRO A 125 -12.27 -0.82 -12.06
CA PRO A 125 -11.53 -0.08 -13.08
C PRO A 125 -12.46 0.48 -14.16
N ILE A 126 -12.23 1.73 -14.55
CA ILE A 126 -12.94 2.38 -15.66
C ILE A 126 -12.53 1.76 -16.99
N GLN A 127 -11.26 1.38 -17.15
CA GLN A 127 -10.79 0.64 -18.31
C GLN A 127 -11.23 -0.83 -18.26
N ASN A 128 -11.76 -1.32 -19.38
CA ASN A 128 -12.17 -2.71 -19.53
C ASN A 128 -10.98 -3.67 -19.49
N ASN A 129 -11.21 -4.89 -18.99
CA ASN A 129 -10.25 -6.00 -18.95
C ASN A 129 -8.94 -5.74 -18.17
N VAL A 130 -8.96 -4.77 -17.25
CA VAL A 130 -7.84 -4.49 -16.34
C VAL A 130 -7.94 -5.37 -15.09
N VAL A 131 -6.81 -5.93 -14.67
CA VAL A 131 -6.65 -6.67 -13.42
C VAL A 131 -5.99 -5.75 -12.38
N ILE A 132 -6.47 -5.81 -11.14
CA ILE A 132 -5.97 -5.06 -9.99
C ILE A 132 -5.77 -6.01 -8.81
N GLY A 133 -4.90 -5.64 -7.87
CA GLY A 133 -4.71 -6.40 -6.62
C GLY A 133 -3.70 -7.55 -6.71
N GLN A 134 -2.79 -7.53 -7.69
CA GLN A 134 -1.72 -8.51 -7.75
C GLN A 134 -0.82 -8.44 -6.49
N ARG A 135 -0.28 -9.58 -6.07
CA ARG A 135 0.62 -9.71 -4.91
C ARG A 135 1.86 -10.55 -5.23
N GLU A 136 2.34 -10.46 -6.47
CA GLU A 136 3.50 -11.22 -6.94
C GLU A 136 4.81 -10.43 -6.77
N LYS A 137 4.84 -9.18 -7.25
CA LYS A 137 6.05 -8.34 -7.29
C LYS A 137 5.73 -6.87 -7.45
N LEU A 138 6.69 -6.01 -7.15
CA LEU A 138 6.64 -4.59 -7.50
C LEU A 138 6.49 -4.41 -9.02
N SER A 139 5.63 -3.49 -9.42
CA SER A 139 5.52 -3.05 -10.80
C SER A 139 6.71 -2.18 -11.21
N SER A 140 6.83 -1.88 -12.51
CA SER A 140 7.82 -0.91 -12.97
C SER A 140 7.58 0.49 -12.42
N THR A 141 6.31 0.86 -12.19
CA THR A 141 5.93 2.15 -11.63
C THR A 141 6.26 2.20 -10.14
N ASP A 142 5.95 1.17 -9.36
CA ASP A 142 6.33 1.07 -7.94
C ASP A 142 7.85 1.29 -7.77
N ILE A 143 8.66 0.62 -8.59
CA ILE A 143 10.13 0.74 -8.56
C ILE A 143 10.58 2.16 -8.93
N LEU A 144 9.95 2.77 -9.95
CA LEU A 144 10.28 4.13 -10.40
C LEU A 144 9.97 5.16 -9.32
N GLU A 145 8.81 5.07 -8.67
CA GLU A 145 8.41 5.99 -7.60
C GLU A 145 9.32 5.87 -6.39
N ILE A 146 9.67 4.65 -5.97
CA ILE A 146 10.63 4.43 -4.88
C ILE A 146 11.99 5.06 -5.24
N ARG A 147 12.47 4.87 -6.47
CA ARG A 147 13.75 5.45 -6.92
C ARG A 147 13.72 6.97 -6.92
N ARG A 148 12.64 7.57 -7.43
CA ARG A 148 12.47 9.03 -7.45
C ARG A 148 12.45 9.59 -6.03
N TYR A 149 11.67 8.98 -5.14
CA TYR A 149 11.56 9.41 -3.74
C TYR A 149 12.89 9.33 -2.98
N TYR A 150 13.69 8.28 -3.21
CA TYR A 150 14.98 8.08 -2.52
C TYR A 150 16.22 8.54 -3.32
N GLY A 151 16.03 9.18 -4.49
CA GLY A 151 17.13 9.72 -5.31
C GLY A 151 18.10 8.67 -5.87
N CYS A 152 17.58 7.54 -6.35
CA CYS A 152 18.35 6.39 -6.88
C CYS A 152 18.28 6.25 -8.40
#